data_AF-A0A8T4TFK5-F1
#
_entry.id   AF-A0A8T4TFK5-F1
#
_cell.length_a   1.000
_cell.length_b   1.000
_cell.length_c   1.000
_cell.angle_alpha   90.00
_cell.angle_beta   90.00
_cell.angle_gamma   90.00
#
_symmetry.space_group_name_H-M   'P 1'
#
loop_
_entity.id
_entity.type
_entity.pdbx_description
1 polymer ?
#
loop_
_entity_poly.entity_id
_entity_poly.type
_entity_poly.pdbx_seq_one_letter_code
_entity_poly.pdbx_strand_id
1 'polypeptide(L)'
;MAEDKYLEGLLKSVETNYNRERQVIRDLAKVIDEWNSGGVPLIFSRDRKVREFDPAHVKRIRIREGLTTTDLVRELNLPSKAIVTISKIEGGHLKLSEYVGGPVVSTYYAWLKGKGYNPFDL
;
A
#
# COMPACT_ATOMS: atom_id res chain seq x y z
N MET A 1 12.29 -52.84 8.80
CA MET A 1 12.11 -52.13 10.09
C MET A 1 12.57 -50.66 10.06
N ALA A 2 13.79 -50.33 9.63
CA ALA A 2 14.21 -48.91 9.50
C ALA A 2 13.69 -48.24 8.21
N GLU A 3 13.64 -49.01 7.12
CA GLU A 3 13.22 -48.57 5.79
C GLU A 3 11.70 -48.29 5.72
N ASP A 4 10.89 -49.12 6.38
CA ASP A 4 9.43 -48.95 6.46
C ASP A 4 9.03 -47.65 7.17
N LYS A 5 9.75 -47.29 8.25
CA LYS A 5 9.51 -46.04 8.99
C LYS A 5 9.88 -44.80 8.17
N TYR A 6 10.89 -44.91 7.31
CA TYR A 6 11.30 -43.82 6.41
C TYR A 6 10.25 -43.59 5.31
N LEU A 7 9.75 -44.67 4.70
CA LEU A 7 8.70 -44.61 3.68
C LEU A 7 7.37 -44.09 4.25
N GLU A 8 6.99 -44.49 5.47
CA GLU A 8 5.82 -43.93 6.17
C GLU A 8 5.97 -42.42 6.45
N GLY A 9 7.17 -41.97 6.81
CA GLY A 9 7.46 -40.55 7.01
C GLY A 9 7.32 -39.73 5.72
N LEU A 10 7.81 -40.26 4.60
CA LEU A 10 7.66 -39.64 3.29
C LEU A 10 6.20 -39.55 2.84
N LEU A 11 5.44 -40.64 2.98
CA LEU A 11 4.02 -40.67 2.64
C LEU A 11 3.21 -39.63 3.43
N LYS A 12 3.46 -39.52 4.74
CA LYS A 12 2.84 -38.48 5.57
C LYS A 12 3.22 -37.06 5.15
N SER A 13 4.46 -36.85 4.73
CA SER A 13 4.91 -35.53 4.24
C SER A 13 4.24 -35.16 2.92
N VAL A 14 4.10 -36.12 2.00
CA VAL A 14 3.40 -35.91 0.72
C VAL A 14 1.92 -35.62 0.95
N GLU A 15 1.26 -36.38 1.82
CA GLU A 15 -0.14 -36.16 2.17
C GLU A 15 -0.36 -34.79 2.84
N THR A 16 0.55 -34.37 3.71
CA THR A 16 0.51 -33.05 4.34
C THR A 16 0.63 -31.93 3.31
N ASN A 17 1.58 -32.05 2.36
CA ASN A 17 1.77 -31.06 1.30
C ASN A 17 0.56 -31.01 0.37
N TYR A 18 0.04 -32.17 -0.04
CA TYR A 18 -1.16 -32.25 -0.87
C TYR A 18 -2.38 -31.59 -0.20
N ASN A 19 -2.60 -31.86 1.09
CA ASN A 19 -3.71 -31.27 1.83
C ASN A 19 -3.56 -29.75 1.98
N ARG A 20 -2.33 -29.26 2.16
CA ARG A 20 -2.01 -27.83 2.22
C ARG A 20 -2.31 -27.14 0.89
N GLU A 21 -1.83 -27.69 -0.23
CA GLU A 21 -2.08 -27.13 -1.57
C GLU A 21 -3.57 -27.15 -1.91
N ARG A 22 -4.27 -28.24 -1.57
CA ARG A 22 -5.72 -28.36 -1.76
C ARG A 22 -6.51 -27.34 -0.91
N GLN A 23 -5.99 -26.93 0.23
CA GLN A 23 -6.60 -25.87 1.03
C GLN A 23 -6.41 -24.50 0.36
N VAL A 24 -5.19 -24.20 -0.12
CA VAL A 24 -4.89 -22.96 -0.84
C VAL A 24 -5.78 -22.81 -2.08
N ILE A 25 -5.97 -23.87 -2.87
CA ILE A 25 -6.83 -23.85 -4.05
C ILE A 25 -8.29 -23.57 -3.68
N ARG A 26 -8.79 -24.16 -2.57
CA ARG A 26 -10.16 -23.91 -2.09
C ARG A 26 -10.34 -22.46 -1.60
N ASP A 27 -9.36 -21.93 -0.90
CA ASP A 27 -9.39 -20.55 -0.41
C ASP A 27 -9.39 -19.56 -1.60
N LEU A 28 -8.58 -19.83 -2.64
CA LEU A 28 -8.57 -19.03 -3.87
C LEU A 28 -9.90 -19.11 -4.65
N ALA A 29 -10.51 -20.29 -4.74
CA ALA A 29 -11.81 -20.44 -5.40
C ALA A 29 -12.88 -19.60 -4.71
N LYS A 30 -12.89 -19.58 -3.37
CA LYS A 30 -13.80 -18.75 -2.59
C LYS A 30 -13.58 -17.25 -2.82
N VAL A 31 -12.33 -16.81 -2.94
CA VAL A 31 -11.99 -15.41 -3.30
C VAL A 31 -12.58 -15.04 -4.67
N ILE A 32 -12.44 -15.93 -5.65
CA ILE A 32 -12.94 -15.69 -7.02
C ILE A 32 -14.48 -15.60 -7.03
N ASP A 33 -15.16 -16.47 -6.30
CA ASP A 33 -16.63 -16.43 -6.18
C ASP A 33 -17.13 -15.17 -5.46
N GLU A 34 -16.43 -14.74 -4.40
CA GLU A 34 -16.72 -13.47 -3.70
C GLU A 34 -16.54 -12.27 -4.66
N TRP A 35 -15.49 -12.28 -5.50
CA TRP A 35 -15.25 -11.23 -6.48
C TRP A 35 -16.32 -11.19 -7.58
N ASN A 36 -16.72 -12.35 -8.11
CA ASN A 36 -17.73 -12.46 -9.17
C ASN A 36 -19.14 -12.07 -8.68
N SER A 37 -19.41 -12.18 -7.38
CA SER A 37 -20.68 -11.79 -6.75
C SER A 37 -20.73 -10.32 -6.33
N GLY A 38 -19.71 -9.52 -6.67
CA GLY A 38 -19.63 -8.09 -6.31
C GLY A 38 -19.23 -7.84 -4.86
N GLY A 39 -18.82 -8.87 -4.13
CA GLY A 39 -18.23 -8.77 -2.80
C GLY A 39 -16.73 -8.49 -2.88
N VAL A 40 -16.19 -7.75 -1.91
CA VAL A 40 -14.74 -7.62 -1.71
C VAL A 40 -14.27 -8.85 -0.92
N PRO A 41 -13.31 -9.65 -1.41
CA PRO A 41 -12.94 -10.90 -0.74
C PRO A 41 -12.32 -10.67 0.64
N LEU A 42 -12.88 -11.30 1.68
CA LEU A 42 -12.43 -11.11 3.08
C LEU A 42 -11.09 -11.80 3.39
N ILE A 43 -10.55 -12.59 2.46
CA ILE A 43 -9.36 -13.43 2.69
C ILE A 43 -8.04 -12.63 2.57
N PHE A 44 -8.08 -11.39 2.07
CA PHE A 44 -6.94 -10.47 2.12
C PHE A 44 -6.87 -9.62 3.42
N SER A 45 -7.75 -9.86 4.40
CA SER A 45 -7.85 -9.04 5.61
C SER A 45 -7.08 -9.58 6.83
N ARG A 46 -5.94 -10.26 6.62
CA ARG A 46 -4.92 -10.43 7.67
C ARG A 46 -3.65 -9.65 7.30
N ASP A 47 -3.51 -8.51 7.95
CA ASP A 47 -2.26 -7.74 8.16
C ASP A 47 -1.68 -6.85 7.05
N ARG A 48 -2.44 -6.48 6.02
CA ARG A 48 -2.19 -5.19 5.36
C ARG A 48 -3.30 -4.23 5.72
N LYS A 49 -3.06 -3.41 6.75
CA LYS A 49 -3.65 -2.06 6.78
C LYS A 49 -3.18 -1.41 5.48
N VAL A 50 -4.01 -1.46 4.44
CA VAL A 50 -3.85 -0.60 3.27
C VAL A 50 -3.75 0.80 3.88
N ARG A 51 -2.54 1.36 3.93
CA ARG A 51 -2.34 2.69 4.49
C ARG A 51 -2.99 3.63 3.48
N GLU A 52 -4.27 3.90 3.69
CA GLU A 52 -4.95 4.96 2.96
C GLU A 52 -4.12 6.24 3.16
N PHE A 53 -3.94 6.98 2.08
CA PHE A 53 -3.22 8.25 2.09
C PHE A 53 -3.68 9.09 3.30
N ASP A 54 -2.75 9.45 4.20
CA ASP A 54 -3.02 10.29 5.38
C ASP A 54 -2.57 11.74 5.10
N PRO A 55 -3.51 12.67 4.80
CA PRO A 55 -3.22 14.09 4.59
C PRO A 55 -2.56 14.75 5.81
N ALA A 56 -2.96 14.33 7.02
CA ALA A 56 -2.41 14.88 8.25
C ALA A 56 -0.96 14.43 8.43
N HIS A 57 -0.59 13.24 7.97
CA HIS A 57 0.79 12.76 8.01
C HIS A 57 1.71 13.61 7.15
N VAL A 58 1.33 13.88 5.90
CA VAL A 58 2.16 14.70 4.99
C VAL A 58 2.32 16.12 5.49
N LYS A 59 1.25 16.70 6.07
CA LYS A 59 1.33 18.00 6.74
C LYS A 59 2.31 17.99 7.93
N ARG A 60 2.30 16.94 8.75
CA ARG A 60 3.24 16.77 9.87
C ARG A 60 4.69 16.67 9.40
N ILE A 61 4.95 16.02 8.26
CA ILE A 61 6.30 15.97 7.67
C ILE A 61 6.77 17.38 7.36
N ARG A 62 5.98 18.18 6.63
CA ARG A 62 6.35 19.57 6.31
C ARG A 62 6.63 20.42 7.55
N ILE A 63 5.78 20.31 8.57
CA ILE A 63 5.97 21.05 9.82
C ILE A 63 7.24 20.59 10.56
N ARG A 64 7.58 19.30 10.54
CA ARG A 64 8.81 18.76 11.15
C ARG A 64 10.07 19.32 10.49
N GLU A 65 10.02 19.56 9.19
CA GLU A 65 11.10 20.21 8.44
C GLU A 65 11.18 21.73 8.69
N GLY A 66 10.27 22.30 9.51
CA GLY A 66 10.25 23.73 9.82
C GLY A 66 9.73 24.60 8.68
N LEU A 67 9.06 24.02 7.69
CA LEU A 67 8.65 24.72 6.47
C LEU A 67 7.20 25.22 6.57
N THR A 68 6.96 26.47 6.19
CA THR A 68 5.60 26.89 5.78
C THR A 68 5.27 26.30 4.40
N THR A 69 4.00 26.32 3.99
CA THR A 69 3.64 25.89 2.63
C THR A 69 4.32 26.75 1.56
N THR A 70 4.52 28.04 1.85
CA THR A 70 5.24 28.97 0.97
C THR A 70 6.71 28.62 0.85
N ASP A 71 7.37 28.30 1.97
CA ASP A 71 8.79 27.93 1.98
C ASP A 71 9.02 26.62 1.22
N LEU A 72 8.15 25.64 1.44
CA LEU A 72 8.18 24.40 0.68
C LEU A 72 8.03 24.64 -0.84
N VAL A 73 7.08 25.48 -1.25
CA VAL A 73 6.90 25.80 -2.69
C VAL A 73 8.14 26.45 -3.29
N ARG A 74 8.84 27.30 -2.53
CA ARG A 74 10.12 27.89 -2.95
C ARG A 74 11.24 26.85 -3.02
N GLU A 75 11.36 25.98 -2.02
CA GLU A 75 12.33 24.88 -1.99
C GLU A 75 12.17 23.96 -3.19
N LEU A 76 10.93 23.64 -3.56
CA LEU A 76 10.60 22.78 -4.70
C LEU A 76 10.67 23.50 -6.05
N ASN A 77 11.04 24.78 -6.08
CA ASN A 77 11.04 25.63 -7.28
C ASN A 77 9.71 25.57 -8.06
N LEU A 78 8.60 25.55 -7.32
CA LEU A 78 7.25 25.47 -7.88
C LEU A 78 6.63 26.87 -8.01
N PRO A 79 5.70 27.07 -8.97
CA PRO A 79 5.02 28.34 -9.11
C PRO A 79 4.14 28.63 -7.89
N SER A 80 3.97 29.90 -7.51
CA SER A 80 3.22 30.29 -6.29
C SER A 80 1.80 29.70 -6.22
N LYS A 81 1.15 29.44 -7.35
CA LYS A 81 -0.16 28.76 -7.42
C LYS A 81 -0.15 27.33 -6.83
N ALA A 82 1.01 26.69 -6.76
CA ALA A 82 1.21 25.37 -6.15
C ALA A 82 0.88 25.35 -4.65
N ILE A 83 0.94 26.50 -3.96
CA ILE A 83 0.54 26.63 -2.55
C ILE A 83 -0.88 26.11 -2.35
N VAL A 84 -1.80 26.45 -3.27
CA VAL A 84 -3.20 26.01 -3.22
C VAL A 84 -3.31 24.51 -3.39
N THR A 85 -2.57 23.93 -4.35
CA THR A 85 -2.58 22.49 -4.61
C THR A 85 -2.05 21.70 -3.40
N ILE A 86 -0.91 22.10 -2.86
CA ILE A 86 -0.32 21.45 -1.67
C ILE A 86 -1.26 21.58 -0.47
N SER A 87 -1.87 22.76 -0.27
CA SER A 87 -2.83 22.95 0.83
C SER A 87 -4.07 22.06 0.68
N LYS A 88 -4.57 21.86 -0.54
CA LYS A 88 -5.67 20.92 -0.81
C LYS A 88 -5.27 19.47 -0.54
N ILE A 89 -4.03 19.09 -0.84
CA ILE A 89 -3.50 17.75 -0.55
C ILE A 89 -3.40 17.54 0.96
N GLU A 90 -2.74 18.44 1.68
CA GLU A 90 -2.57 18.38 3.14
C GLU A 90 -3.91 18.51 3.90
N GLY A 91 -4.90 19.17 3.30
CA GLY A 91 -6.27 19.25 3.82
C GLY A 91 -7.16 18.06 3.45
N GLY A 92 -6.68 17.10 2.66
CA GLY A 92 -7.45 15.94 2.22
C GLY A 92 -8.51 16.21 1.14
N HIS A 93 -8.56 17.43 0.61
CA HIS A 93 -9.46 17.82 -0.48
C HIS A 93 -8.96 17.39 -1.86
N LEU A 94 -7.70 16.96 -1.96
CA LEU A 94 -7.10 16.39 -3.16
C LEU A 94 -6.31 15.13 -2.77
N LYS A 95 -6.71 13.97 -3.30
CA LYS A 95 -5.95 12.73 -3.11
C LYS A 95 -4.68 12.76 -3.97
N LEU A 96 -3.56 12.34 -3.39
CA LEU A 96 -2.38 12.00 -4.17
C LEU A 96 -2.72 10.75 -5.01
N SER A 97 -2.55 10.83 -6.32
CA SER A 97 -2.66 9.68 -7.20
C SER A 97 -1.44 9.59 -8.11
N GLU A 98 -1.00 8.36 -8.38
CA GLU A 98 0.16 8.07 -9.21
C GLU A 98 -0.04 8.49 -10.69
N TYR A 99 -1.30 8.62 -11.13
CA TYR A 99 -1.66 8.80 -12.54
C TYR A 99 -2.29 10.17 -12.88
N VAL A 100 -2.71 10.97 -11.89
CA VAL A 100 -3.50 12.20 -12.13
C VAL A 100 -2.77 13.47 -11.63
N GLY A 101 -1.48 13.36 -11.34
CA GLY A 101 -0.69 14.47 -10.86
C GLY A 101 -0.15 15.36 -11.98
N GLY A 102 -0.62 16.62 -12.06
CA GLY A 102 0.14 17.66 -12.77
C GLY A 102 1.53 17.87 -12.12
N PRO A 103 2.43 18.64 -12.73
CA PRO A 103 3.85 18.75 -12.31
C PRO A 103 4.05 19.03 -10.82
N VAL A 104 3.18 19.83 -10.22
CA VAL A 104 3.18 20.14 -8.78
C VAL A 104 3.03 18.89 -7.91
N VAL A 105 2.10 18.00 -8.27
CA VAL A 105 1.78 16.80 -7.50
C VAL A 105 2.94 15.81 -7.58
N SER A 106 3.52 15.63 -8.77
CA SER A 106 4.67 14.73 -8.97
C SER A 106 5.92 15.22 -8.22
N THR A 107 6.22 16.53 -8.28
CA THR A 107 7.33 17.10 -7.51
C THR A 107 7.11 16.99 -6.02
N TYR A 108 5.90 17.29 -5.53
CA TYR A 108 5.58 17.18 -4.11
C TYR A 108 5.64 15.73 -3.62
N TYR A 109 5.17 14.77 -4.43
CA TYR A 109 5.29 13.35 -4.14
C TYR A 109 6.76 12.89 -4.06
N ALA A 110 7.59 13.31 -5.02
CA ALA A 110 9.02 12.99 -5.00
C ALA A 110 9.70 13.52 -3.73
N TRP A 111 9.33 14.73 -3.30
CA TRP A 111 9.80 15.29 -2.03
C TRP A 111 9.36 14.46 -0.83
N LEU A 112 8.08 14.08 -0.74
CA LEU A 112 7.57 13.23 0.34
C LEU A 112 8.30 11.88 0.41
N LYS A 113 8.55 11.26 -0.74
CA LYS A 113 9.31 10.01 -0.84
C LYS A 113 10.75 10.20 -0.34
N GLY A 114 11.38 11.32 -0.69
CA GLY A 114 12.69 11.72 -0.14
C GLY A 114 12.71 11.91 1.38
N LYS A 115 11.55 12.25 1.98
CA LYS A 115 11.36 12.32 3.45
C LYS A 115 10.94 10.99 4.08
N GLY A 116 10.94 9.90 3.33
CA GLY A 116 10.61 8.55 3.83
C GLY A 116 9.11 8.27 3.94
N TYR A 117 8.25 9.07 3.32
CA TYR A 117 6.82 8.78 3.22
C TYR A 117 6.45 8.45 1.79
N ASN A 118 6.10 7.20 1.57
CA ASN A 118 5.53 6.75 0.30
C ASN A 118 4.02 6.50 0.46
N PRO A 119 3.17 7.40 -0.05
CA PRO A 119 1.72 7.20 -0.04
C PRO A 119 1.21 6.03 -0.89
N PHE A 120 2.06 5.38 -1.69
CA PHE A 120 1.72 4.25 -2.56
C PHE A 120 2.55 2.97 -2.29
N ASP A 121 3.44 2.95 -1.29
CA ASP A 121 4.05 1.69 -0.85
C ASP A 121 2.97 0.87 -0.12
N LEU A 122 2.28 0.04 -0.92
CA LEU A 122 1.27 -0.94 -0.54
C LEU A 122 1.88 -2.20 0.07
#